data_AF-A0A651DM18-F1
#
_entry.id   AF-A0A651DM18-F1
#
_cell.length_a   1.000
_cell.length_b   1.000
_cell.length_c   1.000
_cell.angle_alpha   90.00
_cell.angle_beta   90.00
_cell.angle_gamma   90.00
#
_symmetry.space_group_name_H-M   'P 1'
#
loop_
_entity.id
_entity.type
_entity.pdbx_description
1 polymer ?
#
loop_
_entity_poly.entity_id
_entity_poly.type
_entity_poly.pdbx_seq_one_letter_code
_entity_poly.pdbx_strand_id
1 'polypeptide(L)'
;MPMRQRIFMLAVLLTSQPVVASDAVQVGRYLTVAPIPTAEQLEPLSVIVNVRFPRSVHTVGGALQHLLPPSGFQLADTRHADPQLAVLMTRPLPEVHRQIGPMTLQEALSTLAGEGWQLEVDPVYRLVSFRLQAALRERYAQVEPPVWTPETLAREYERPTVGWFEAPVADAMVSGNRYGPVRRDETLLEIALHLVESRYWSGRDLARPGLVALLRANPDAFLAIDGTPNLNLLRTGAYLQIPPEGDVVMIPRAEAEQVIAQQHDDWQRYLTARAEARGAREQGDE
;
A
#
# COMPACT_ATOMS: atom_id res chain seq x y z
N MET A 1 77.30 17.74 -48.98
CA MET A 1 76.50 18.98 -48.83
C MET A 1 75.03 18.59 -48.68
N PRO A 2 74.21 19.33 -47.92
CA PRO A 2 73.64 18.85 -46.65
C PRO A 2 72.18 18.36 -46.69
N MET A 3 71.88 17.46 -45.73
CA MET A 3 70.76 17.48 -44.77
C MET A 3 69.35 17.88 -45.25
N ARG A 4 68.39 16.97 -45.09
CA ARG A 4 66.99 17.35 -44.80
C ARG A 4 66.33 16.29 -43.91
N GLN A 5 66.41 16.51 -42.60
CA GLN A 5 65.58 15.85 -41.60
C GLN A 5 64.11 16.18 -41.90
N ARG A 6 63.28 15.16 -42.07
CA ARG A 6 61.82 15.29 -42.12
C ARG A 6 61.29 15.10 -40.70
N ILE A 7 61.06 16.21 -40.01
CA ILE A 7 60.31 16.24 -38.76
C ILE A 7 58.85 15.95 -39.11
N PHE A 8 58.33 14.79 -38.72
CA PHE A 8 56.89 14.56 -38.66
C PHE A 8 56.38 15.27 -37.42
N MET A 9 55.78 16.46 -37.61
CA MET A 9 55.03 17.14 -36.57
C MET A 9 53.69 16.42 -36.42
N LEU A 10 53.56 15.62 -35.37
CA LEU A 10 52.29 15.04 -34.95
C LEU A 10 51.43 16.18 -34.40
N ALA A 11 50.47 16.66 -35.19
CA ALA A 11 49.48 17.63 -34.74
C ALA A 11 48.51 16.91 -33.79
N VAL A 12 48.75 17.04 -32.48
CA VAL A 12 47.77 16.66 -31.46
C VAL A 12 46.65 17.71 -31.54
N LEU A 13 45.57 17.38 -32.24
CA LEU A 13 44.31 18.10 -32.13
C LEU A 13 43.76 17.86 -30.72
N LEU A 14 44.07 18.77 -29.79
CA LEU A 14 43.29 18.93 -28.57
C LEU A 14 41.88 19.34 -29.00
N THR A 15 41.00 18.36 -29.15
CA THR A 15 39.57 18.61 -29.22
C THR A 15 39.16 19.12 -27.83
N SER A 16 39.03 20.45 -27.71
CA SER A 16 38.40 21.06 -26.55
C SER A 16 36.94 20.63 -26.58
N GLN A 17 36.62 19.53 -25.90
CA GLN A 17 35.25 19.19 -25.57
C GLN A 17 34.73 20.36 -24.71
N PRO A 18 33.61 21.01 -25.07
CA PRO A 18 33.01 21.97 -24.17
C PRO A 18 32.61 21.21 -22.91
N VAL A 19 33.34 21.45 -21.82
CA VAL A 19 32.85 21.14 -20.48
C VAL A 19 31.61 22.00 -20.33
N VAL A 20 30.44 21.40 -20.48
CA VAL A 20 29.20 22.01 -20.00
C VAL A 20 29.35 22.04 -18.49
N ALA A 21 29.86 23.15 -17.97
CA ALA A 21 29.85 23.43 -16.55
C ALA A 21 28.37 23.51 -16.13
N SER A 22 27.86 22.47 -15.48
CA SER A 22 26.60 22.58 -14.75
C SER A 22 26.88 23.47 -13.55
N ASP A 23 26.60 24.75 -13.69
CA ASP A 23 26.79 25.73 -12.62
C ASP A 23 25.74 25.43 -11.56
N ALA A 24 26.12 24.62 -10.57
CA ALA A 24 25.24 24.23 -9.48
C ALA A 24 24.86 25.49 -8.69
N VAL A 25 23.56 25.73 -8.51
CA VAL A 25 23.07 26.94 -7.88
C VAL A 25 23.17 26.76 -6.36
N GLN A 26 23.97 27.61 -5.70
CA GLN A 26 24.05 27.65 -4.24
C GLN A 26 22.72 28.14 -3.65
N VAL A 27 22.02 27.27 -2.92
CA VAL A 27 20.81 27.57 -2.14
C VAL A 27 21.20 27.57 -0.66
N GLY A 28 21.98 28.57 -0.24
CA GLY A 28 22.51 28.69 1.12
C GLY A 28 24.03 28.68 1.19
N ARG A 29 24.61 28.45 2.38
CA ARG A 29 26.08 28.38 2.58
C ARG A 29 26.68 26.99 2.36
N TYR A 30 25.86 25.95 2.30
CA TYR A 30 26.31 24.55 2.26
C TYR A 30 25.57 23.68 1.24
N LEU A 31 24.56 24.21 0.56
CA LEU A 31 23.70 23.43 -0.34
C LEU A 31 23.81 23.96 -1.77
N THR A 32 24.22 23.10 -2.69
CA THR A 32 24.20 23.36 -4.12
C THR A 32 23.17 22.44 -4.76
N VAL A 33 22.22 23.03 -5.48
CA VAL A 33 21.21 22.29 -6.24
C VAL A 33 21.59 22.37 -7.71
N ALA A 34 21.70 21.21 -8.37
CA ALA A 34 21.85 21.19 -9.82
C ALA A 34 20.60 21.84 -10.44
N PRO A 35 20.75 22.74 -11.43
CA PRO A 35 19.60 23.40 -12.08
C PRO A 35 18.90 22.46 -13.07
N ILE A 36 18.52 21.27 -12.61
CA ILE A 36 17.70 20.31 -13.34
C ILE A 36 16.25 20.42 -12.85
N PRO A 37 15.25 20.22 -13.73
CA PRO A 37 13.86 20.16 -13.30
C PRO A 37 13.65 19.08 -12.24
N THR A 38 12.81 19.36 -11.24
CA THR A 38 12.39 18.34 -10.27
C THR A 38 11.53 17.27 -10.94
N ALA A 39 11.41 16.10 -10.31
CA ALA A 39 10.55 15.03 -10.83
C ALA A 39 9.09 15.50 -11.04
N GLU A 40 8.58 16.32 -10.12
CA GLU A 40 7.23 16.88 -10.19
C GLU A 40 7.09 17.95 -11.29
N GLN A 41 8.17 18.66 -11.61
CA GLN A 41 8.19 19.60 -12.74
C GLN A 41 8.19 18.86 -14.09
N LEU A 42 8.81 17.68 -14.15
CA LEU A 42 8.77 16.79 -15.32
C LEU A 42 7.42 16.07 -15.44
N GLU A 43 6.83 15.67 -14.31
CA GLU A 43 5.58 14.94 -14.20
C GLU A 43 4.60 15.65 -13.26
N PRO A 44 3.81 16.63 -13.76
CA PRO A 44 2.92 17.43 -12.92
C PRO A 44 1.82 16.65 -12.18
N LEU A 45 1.54 15.40 -12.58
CA LEU A 45 0.60 14.51 -11.88
C LEU A 45 1.25 13.76 -10.71
N SER A 46 2.58 13.82 -10.57
CA SER A 46 3.34 13.21 -9.47
C SER A 46 3.48 14.17 -8.27
N VAL A 47 2.95 15.40 -8.36
CA VAL A 47 2.91 16.37 -7.26
C VAL A 47 2.15 15.79 -6.06
N ILE A 48 2.72 15.92 -4.86
CA ILE A 48 2.06 15.53 -3.61
C ILE A 48 0.93 16.51 -3.29
N VAL A 49 -0.27 15.99 -3.08
CA VAL A 49 -1.45 16.75 -2.70
C VAL A 49 -1.93 16.34 -1.30
N ASN A 50 -2.40 17.34 -0.54
CA ASN A 50 -3.11 17.15 0.73
C ASN A 50 -4.26 18.16 0.78
N VAL A 51 -5.43 17.74 0.34
CA VAL A 51 -6.57 18.62 0.04
C VAL A 51 -7.76 18.24 0.91
N ARG A 52 -8.42 19.28 1.46
CA ARG A 52 -9.75 19.18 2.07
C ARG A 52 -10.77 19.83 1.13
N PHE A 53 -11.70 19.05 0.61
CA PHE A 53 -12.72 19.56 -0.31
C PHE A 53 -13.72 20.47 0.42
N PRO A 54 -14.11 21.61 -0.17
CA PRO A 54 -15.16 22.46 0.39
C PRO A 54 -16.51 21.74 0.38
N ARG A 55 -17.43 22.19 1.25
CA ARG A 55 -18.78 21.61 1.36
C ARG A 55 -19.60 21.73 0.07
N SER A 56 -19.24 22.62 -0.83
CA SER A 56 -19.88 22.78 -2.15
C SER A 56 -19.53 21.67 -3.15
N VAL A 57 -18.50 20.86 -2.88
CA VAL A 57 -18.13 19.72 -3.74
C VAL A 57 -18.93 18.49 -3.28
N HIS A 58 -19.92 18.10 -4.07
CA HIS A 58 -20.85 17.02 -3.69
C HIS A 58 -20.59 15.69 -4.39
N THR A 59 -19.90 15.71 -5.53
CA THR A 59 -19.71 14.52 -6.38
C THR A 59 -18.24 14.19 -6.57
N VAL A 60 -17.95 12.94 -6.94
CA VAL A 60 -16.63 12.50 -7.37
C VAL A 60 -16.15 13.34 -8.55
N GLY A 61 -17.02 13.59 -9.54
CA GLY A 61 -16.68 14.46 -10.68
C GLY A 61 -16.28 15.88 -10.25
N GLY A 62 -16.99 16.46 -9.28
CA GLY A 62 -16.63 17.76 -8.72
C GLY A 62 -15.30 17.74 -7.97
N ALA A 63 -14.99 16.66 -7.26
CA ALA A 63 -13.71 16.49 -6.57
C ALA A 63 -12.54 16.38 -7.56
N LEU A 64 -12.71 15.60 -8.63
CA LEU A 64 -11.72 15.48 -9.72
C LEU A 64 -11.44 16.84 -10.37
N GLN A 65 -12.50 17.60 -10.70
CA GLN A 65 -12.37 18.96 -11.25
C GLN A 65 -11.69 19.93 -10.29
N HIS A 66 -11.83 19.72 -8.98
CA HIS A 66 -11.20 20.56 -7.96
C HIS A 66 -9.69 20.28 -7.81
N LEU A 67 -9.24 19.04 -8.02
CA LEU A 67 -7.84 18.64 -7.82
C LEU A 67 -6.90 19.00 -8.97
N LEU A 68 -7.40 19.00 -10.20
CA LEU A 68 -6.58 19.13 -11.41
C LEU A 68 -5.97 20.52 -11.70
N PRO A 69 -6.62 21.66 -11.39
CA PRO A 69 -6.14 22.98 -11.85
C PRO A 69 -4.67 23.30 -11.51
N PRO A 70 -4.13 22.98 -10.31
CA PRO A 70 -2.74 23.27 -9.98
C PRO A 70 -1.70 22.53 -10.85
N SER A 71 -2.04 21.37 -11.44
CA SER A 71 -1.11 20.62 -12.31
C SER A 71 -1.14 21.09 -13.77
N GLY A 72 -2.11 21.94 -14.14
CA GLY A 72 -2.36 22.35 -15.51
C GLY A 72 -3.01 21.28 -16.38
N PHE A 73 -3.47 20.16 -15.79
CA PHE A 73 -4.35 19.20 -16.45
C PHE A 73 -5.81 19.58 -16.26
N GLN A 74 -6.69 19.06 -17.13
CA GLN A 74 -8.13 19.24 -17.04
C GLN A 74 -8.83 17.91 -17.32
N LEU A 75 -10.09 17.77 -16.90
CA LEU A 75 -10.88 16.60 -17.30
C LEU A 75 -11.21 16.65 -18.79
N ALA A 76 -11.09 15.51 -19.46
CA ALA A 76 -11.52 15.35 -20.84
C ALA A 76 -13.03 15.59 -20.99
N ASP A 77 -13.44 16.07 -22.16
CA ASP A 77 -14.86 16.19 -22.51
C ASP A 77 -15.50 14.80 -22.52
N THR A 78 -16.58 14.65 -21.75
CA THR A 78 -17.38 13.41 -21.66
C THR A 78 -17.84 12.88 -23.02
N ARG A 79 -17.97 13.73 -24.05
CA ARG A 79 -18.34 13.32 -25.42
C ARG A 79 -17.27 12.49 -26.14
N HIS A 80 -16.02 12.59 -25.72
CA HIS A 80 -14.88 11.86 -26.29
C HIS A 80 -14.29 10.85 -25.29
N ALA A 81 -14.97 10.62 -24.16
CA ALA A 81 -14.54 9.72 -23.10
C ALA A 81 -15.26 8.36 -23.18
N ASP A 82 -14.97 7.48 -22.22
CA ASP A 82 -15.71 6.22 -22.05
C ASP A 82 -17.22 6.54 -21.88
N PRO A 83 -18.13 5.85 -22.60
CA PRO A 83 -19.57 6.11 -22.52
C PRO A 83 -20.14 6.04 -21.10
N GLN A 84 -19.52 5.24 -20.23
CA GLN A 84 -19.95 5.06 -18.84
C GLN A 84 -19.40 6.13 -17.89
N LEU A 85 -18.48 7.02 -18.34
CA LEU A 85 -17.81 7.99 -17.47
C LEU A 85 -18.80 8.86 -16.66
N ALA A 86 -19.96 9.18 -17.24
CA ALA A 86 -21.02 9.92 -16.57
C ALA A 86 -21.48 9.26 -15.25
N VAL A 87 -21.42 7.93 -15.15
CA VAL A 87 -21.72 7.18 -13.93
C VAL A 87 -20.78 7.60 -12.82
N LEU A 88 -19.46 7.62 -13.07
CA LEU A 88 -18.47 8.03 -12.08
C LEU A 88 -18.64 9.49 -11.67
N MET A 89 -18.79 10.38 -12.67
CA MET A 89 -18.85 11.83 -12.46
C MET A 89 -20.02 12.26 -11.56
N THR A 90 -21.11 11.48 -11.56
CA THR A 90 -22.33 11.75 -10.80
C THR A 90 -22.35 11.10 -9.41
N ARG A 91 -21.41 10.19 -9.10
CA ARG A 91 -21.38 9.53 -7.78
C ARG A 91 -21.16 10.55 -6.66
N PRO A 92 -21.86 10.41 -5.51
CA PRO A 92 -21.62 11.29 -4.37
C PRO A 92 -20.18 11.12 -3.87
N LEU A 93 -19.56 12.22 -3.44
CA LEU A 93 -18.24 12.18 -2.82
C LEU A 93 -18.35 11.52 -1.44
N PRO A 94 -17.69 10.37 -1.17
CA PRO A 94 -17.72 9.73 0.14
C PRO A 94 -17.12 10.62 1.23
N GLU A 95 -17.68 10.59 2.45
CA GLU A 95 -17.19 11.44 3.54
C GLU A 95 -15.73 11.14 3.94
N VAL A 96 -15.29 9.88 3.83
CA VAL A 96 -13.88 9.51 4.05
C VAL A 96 -12.93 10.17 3.05
N HIS A 97 -13.42 10.48 1.84
CA HIS A 97 -12.66 11.20 0.79
C HIS A 97 -12.80 12.72 0.89
N ARG A 98 -13.46 13.27 1.92
CA ARG A 98 -13.54 14.73 2.12
C ARG A 98 -12.17 15.35 2.35
N GLN A 99 -11.22 14.55 2.84
CA GLN A 99 -9.81 14.88 2.95
C GLN A 99 -9.00 13.79 2.25
N ILE A 100 -8.16 14.16 1.29
CA ILE A 100 -7.32 13.26 0.49
C ILE A 100 -5.87 13.70 0.63
N GLY A 101 -4.97 12.73 0.87
CA GLY A 101 -3.53 12.94 0.98
C GLY A 101 -2.97 12.73 2.39
N PRO A 102 -1.64 12.82 2.57
CA PRO A 102 -0.62 13.11 1.55
C PRO A 102 -0.38 11.93 0.58
N MET A 103 -0.55 12.16 -0.72
CA MET A 103 -0.27 11.20 -1.81
C MET A 103 -0.08 11.95 -3.13
N THR A 104 0.38 11.30 -4.20
CA THR A 104 0.52 11.96 -5.51
C THR A 104 -0.84 12.34 -6.08
N LEU A 105 -0.90 13.38 -6.93
CA LEU A 105 -2.14 13.76 -7.61
C LEU A 105 -2.70 12.59 -8.45
N GLN A 106 -1.84 11.82 -9.11
CA GLN A 106 -2.22 10.62 -9.85
C GLN A 106 -2.90 9.56 -8.97
N GLU A 107 -2.35 9.28 -7.79
CA GLU A 107 -2.95 8.35 -6.82
C GLU A 107 -4.26 8.89 -6.25
N ALA A 108 -4.34 10.19 -5.98
CA ALA A 108 -5.56 10.85 -5.53
C ALA A 108 -6.69 10.72 -6.56
N LEU A 109 -6.40 10.96 -7.84
CA LEU A 109 -7.35 10.82 -8.95
C LEU A 109 -7.83 9.36 -9.07
N SER A 110 -6.91 8.39 -8.96
CA SER A 110 -7.24 6.96 -9.02
C SER A 110 -8.06 6.50 -7.81
N THR A 111 -7.75 7.01 -6.62
CA THR A 111 -8.48 6.71 -5.37
C THR A 111 -9.91 7.25 -5.42
N LEU A 112 -10.11 8.47 -5.93
CA LEU A 112 -11.44 9.04 -6.10
C LEU A 112 -12.27 8.28 -7.15
N ALA A 113 -11.62 7.79 -8.21
CA ALA A 113 -12.28 7.02 -9.25
C ALA A 113 -12.69 5.62 -8.78
N GLY A 114 -11.85 4.98 -7.96
CA GLY A 114 -12.04 3.62 -7.47
C GLY A 114 -11.58 2.56 -8.45
N GLU A 115 -11.51 1.31 -7.97
CA GLU A 115 -10.91 0.18 -8.70
C GLU A 115 -11.57 -0.12 -10.06
N GLY A 116 -12.85 0.18 -10.23
CA GLY A 116 -13.56 -0.09 -11.49
C GLY A 116 -13.10 0.77 -12.67
N TRP A 117 -12.29 1.81 -12.41
CA TRP A 117 -11.87 2.81 -13.38
C TRP A 117 -10.36 2.82 -13.54
N GLN A 118 -9.90 2.90 -14.79
CA GLN A 118 -8.50 3.10 -15.13
C GLN A 118 -8.28 4.57 -15.52
N LEU A 119 -7.30 5.22 -14.89
CA LEU A 119 -6.88 6.57 -15.22
C LEU A 119 -6.22 6.60 -16.61
N GLU A 120 -6.66 7.52 -17.47
CA GLU A 120 -6.05 7.78 -18.78
C GLU A 120 -5.52 9.20 -18.83
N VAL A 121 -4.29 9.37 -19.30
CA VAL A 121 -3.61 10.66 -19.38
C VAL A 121 -3.28 10.95 -20.82
N ASP A 122 -3.75 12.09 -21.32
CA ASP A 122 -3.34 12.68 -22.58
C ASP A 122 -2.32 13.80 -22.29
N PRO A 123 -1.01 13.54 -22.46
CA PRO A 123 0.01 14.54 -22.19
C PRO A 123 0.04 15.67 -23.24
N VAL A 124 -0.52 15.45 -24.43
CA VAL A 124 -0.50 16.42 -25.54
C VAL A 124 -1.51 17.52 -25.27
N TYR A 125 -2.75 17.14 -24.98
CA TYR A 125 -3.83 18.10 -24.67
C TYR A 125 -3.96 18.40 -23.17
N ARG A 126 -3.11 17.78 -22.34
CA ARG A 126 -3.15 17.85 -20.87
C ARG A 126 -4.52 17.49 -20.31
N LEU A 127 -5.05 16.37 -20.80
CA LEU A 127 -6.34 15.86 -20.37
C LEU A 127 -6.18 14.63 -19.49
N VAL A 128 -7.09 14.50 -18.53
CA VAL A 128 -7.29 13.30 -17.73
C VAL A 128 -8.69 12.76 -18.03
N SER A 129 -8.77 11.46 -18.25
CA SER A 129 -10.03 10.74 -18.42
C SER A 129 -10.01 9.45 -17.61
N PHE A 130 -11.14 8.75 -17.58
CA PHE A 130 -11.25 7.45 -16.96
C PHE A 130 -11.94 6.47 -17.90
N ARG A 131 -11.36 5.29 -18.03
CA ARG A 131 -11.90 4.18 -18.81
C ARG A 131 -12.44 3.11 -17.88
N LEU A 132 -13.61 2.58 -18.19
CA LEU A 132 -14.13 1.44 -17.42
C LEU A 132 -13.24 0.22 -17.68
N GLN A 133 -12.87 -0.48 -16.60
CA GLN A 133 -12.06 -1.70 -16.73
C GLN A 133 -12.75 -2.74 -17.63
N ALA A 134 -11.97 -3.46 -18.43
CA ALA A 134 -12.49 -4.40 -19.42
C ALA A 134 -13.39 -5.48 -18.79
N ALA A 135 -13.03 -5.99 -17.61
CA ALA A 135 -13.80 -6.99 -16.87
C ALA A 135 -15.21 -6.51 -16.47
N LEU A 136 -15.42 -5.20 -16.33
CA LEU A 136 -16.70 -4.60 -15.96
C LEU A 136 -17.51 -4.12 -17.17
N ARG A 137 -16.89 -3.99 -18.34
CA ARG A 137 -17.53 -3.42 -19.53
C ARG A 137 -18.76 -4.20 -19.99
N GLU A 138 -18.73 -5.53 -19.92
CA GLU A 138 -19.89 -6.35 -20.28
C GLU A 138 -21.05 -6.18 -19.29
N ARG A 139 -20.75 -6.03 -18.00
CA ARG A 139 -21.74 -5.87 -16.92
C ARG A 139 -22.46 -4.52 -16.99
N TYR A 140 -21.72 -3.47 -17.37
CA TYR A 140 -22.23 -2.10 -17.46
C TYR A 140 -22.42 -1.63 -18.91
N ALA A 141 -22.45 -2.55 -19.88
CA ALA A 141 -22.81 -2.23 -21.26
C ALA A 141 -24.29 -1.81 -21.38
N GLN A 142 -25.12 -2.26 -20.44
CA GLN A 142 -26.49 -1.79 -20.24
C GLN A 142 -26.46 -0.56 -19.33
N VAL A 143 -27.10 0.54 -19.75
CA VAL A 143 -27.06 1.85 -19.07
C VAL A 143 -27.77 1.84 -17.71
N GLU A 144 -28.62 0.84 -17.47
CA GLU A 144 -29.30 0.67 -16.19
C GLU A 144 -28.42 -0.15 -15.23
N PRO A 145 -28.23 0.32 -13.98
CA PRO A 145 -27.54 -0.48 -12.98
C PRO A 145 -28.26 -1.83 -12.84
N PRO A 146 -27.52 -2.95 -12.74
CA PRO A 146 -28.15 -4.24 -12.58
C PRO A 146 -29.04 -4.20 -11.34
N VAL A 147 -30.32 -4.56 -11.52
CA VAL A 147 -31.22 -4.71 -10.38
C VAL A 147 -30.72 -5.89 -9.57
N TRP A 148 -30.33 -5.64 -8.33
CA TRP A 148 -30.00 -6.68 -7.37
C TRP A 148 -31.27 -7.40 -6.96
N THR A 149 -31.66 -8.41 -7.73
CA THR A 149 -32.69 -9.38 -7.35
C THR A 149 -32.08 -10.46 -6.47
N PRO A 150 -32.86 -11.10 -5.57
CA PRO A 150 -32.41 -12.26 -4.80
C PRO A 150 -31.78 -13.34 -5.68
N GLU A 151 -32.31 -13.56 -6.88
CA GLU A 151 -31.80 -14.55 -7.84
C GLU A 151 -30.48 -14.13 -8.50
N THR A 152 -30.30 -12.83 -8.81
CA THR A 152 -29.02 -12.32 -9.34
C THR A 152 -27.93 -12.25 -8.28
N LEU A 153 -28.29 -11.94 -7.03
CA LEU A 153 -27.38 -11.99 -5.90
C LEU A 153 -26.98 -13.43 -5.63
N ALA A 154 -27.93 -14.36 -5.57
CA ALA A 154 -27.65 -15.78 -5.43
C ALA A 154 -26.69 -16.27 -6.52
N ARG A 155 -26.89 -15.92 -7.80
CA ARG A 155 -25.94 -16.26 -8.88
C ARG A 155 -24.57 -15.61 -8.76
N GLU A 156 -24.48 -14.37 -8.28
CA GLU A 156 -23.19 -13.71 -8.03
C GLU A 156 -22.45 -14.37 -6.87
N TYR A 157 -23.18 -14.79 -5.82
CA TYR A 157 -22.65 -15.56 -4.69
C TYR A 157 -22.43 -17.05 -5.02
N GLU A 158 -23.05 -17.59 -6.06
CA GLU A 158 -22.89 -18.97 -6.56
C GLU A 158 -21.84 -19.11 -7.65
N ARG A 159 -21.44 -18.01 -8.31
CA ARG A 159 -20.20 -18.02 -9.11
C ARG A 159 -19.09 -18.51 -8.20
N PRO A 160 -18.21 -19.42 -8.66
CA PRO A 160 -17.05 -19.76 -7.87
C PRO A 160 -16.29 -18.46 -7.69
N THR A 161 -16.38 -17.91 -6.49
CA THR A 161 -15.51 -16.85 -6.03
C THR A 161 -14.13 -17.38 -6.38
N VAL A 162 -13.40 -16.71 -7.28
CA VAL A 162 -11.95 -16.89 -7.31
C VAL A 162 -11.55 -16.54 -5.89
N GLY A 163 -11.23 -17.59 -5.13
CA GLY A 163 -11.41 -17.59 -3.70
C GLY A 163 -10.51 -16.55 -3.05
N TRP A 164 -11.09 -15.45 -2.60
CA TRP A 164 -10.46 -14.64 -1.55
C TRP A 164 -10.42 -15.41 -0.21
N PHE A 165 -11.03 -16.60 -0.14
CA PHE A 165 -10.80 -17.61 0.88
C PHE A 165 -10.99 -19.02 0.29
N GLU A 166 -10.07 -19.48 -0.54
CA GLU A 166 -9.71 -20.90 -0.51
C GLU A 166 -8.21 -20.98 -0.27
N ALA A 167 -7.83 -21.03 1.01
CA ALA A 167 -6.60 -21.68 1.40
C ALA A 167 -6.96 -23.12 1.76
N PRO A 168 -6.84 -24.11 0.85
CA PRO A 168 -6.73 -25.50 1.28
C PRO A 168 -5.31 -25.67 1.82
N VAL A 169 -5.02 -25.11 3.00
CA VAL A 169 -3.71 -25.30 3.64
C VAL A 169 -3.79 -25.41 5.16
N ALA A 170 -4.89 -25.00 5.78
CA ALA A 170 -4.90 -24.84 7.23
C ALA A 170 -4.92 -26.19 8.00
N ASP A 171 -5.55 -27.24 7.45
CA ASP A 171 -5.38 -28.63 7.93
C ASP A 171 -4.02 -29.23 7.51
N ALA A 172 -3.44 -28.82 6.39
CA ALA A 172 -2.14 -29.30 5.93
C ALA A 172 -0.96 -28.70 6.73
N MET A 173 -1.16 -27.56 7.38
CA MET A 173 -0.17 -26.87 8.22
C MET A 173 -0.14 -27.39 9.65
N VAL A 174 -1.16 -28.15 10.08
CA VAL A 174 -1.14 -28.79 11.39
C VAL A 174 -0.69 -30.24 11.28
N SER A 175 0.49 -30.52 11.83
CA SER A 175 1.03 -31.87 11.94
C SER A 175 1.07 -32.29 13.40
N GLY A 176 0.07 -33.07 13.81
CA GLY A 176 -0.10 -33.48 15.21
C GLY A 176 -0.42 -32.29 16.10
N ASN A 177 0.54 -31.91 16.96
CA ASN A 177 0.43 -30.77 17.87
C ASN A 177 1.32 -29.58 17.46
N ARG A 178 1.73 -29.50 16.19
CA ARG A 178 2.50 -28.37 15.66
C ARG A 178 1.78 -27.70 14.50
N TYR A 179 1.82 -26.38 14.51
CA TYR A 179 1.35 -25.50 13.46
C TYR A 179 2.55 -24.92 12.70
N GLY A 180 2.54 -24.96 11.37
CA GLY A 180 3.48 -24.20 10.55
C GLY A 180 3.99 -24.93 9.31
N PRO A 181 4.93 -24.32 8.57
CA PRO A 181 5.62 -23.07 8.91
C PRO A 181 4.72 -21.83 8.78
N VAL A 182 4.82 -20.89 9.72
CA VAL A 182 4.05 -19.63 9.71
C VAL A 182 4.31 -18.83 8.44
N ARG A 183 3.26 -18.33 7.80
CA ARG A 183 3.39 -17.60 6.52
C ARG A 183 3.70 -16.12 6.74
N ARG A 184 4.03 -15.40 5.66
CA ARG A 184 4.50 -13.99 5.72
C ARG A 184 3.39 -13.00 6.10
N ASP A 185 2.17 -13.38 5.76
CA ASP A 185 0.92 -12.63 5.87
C ASP A 185 0.05 -13.11 7.04
N GLU A 186 0.51 -14.12 7.78
CA GLU A 186 -0.25 -14.74 8.85
C GLU A 186 0.06 -14.13 10.22
N THR A 187 -1.00 -13.90 10.99
CA THR A 187 -0.93 -13.35 12.35
C THR A 187 -1.21 -14.42 13.39
N LEU A 188 -0.71 -14.22 14.62
CA LEU A 188 -1.00 -15.13 15.73
C LEU A 188 -2.52 -15.23 16.00
N LEU A 189 -3.28 -14.15 15.74
CA LEU A 189 -4.73 -14.12 15.88
C LEU A 189 -5.44 -15.05 14.89
N GLU A 190 -5.05 -15.01 13.63
CA GLU A 190 -5.60 -15.90 12.60
C GLU A 190 -5.28 -17.36 12.93
N ILE A 191 -4.06 -17.66 13.36
CA ILE A 191 -3.67 -19.00 13.79
C ILE A 191 -4.54 -19.47 14.96
N ALA A 192 -4.73 -18.64 15.99
CA ALA A 192 -5.53 -19.02 17.16
C ALA A 192 -7.02 -19.21 16.80
N LEU A 193 -7.57 -18.38 15.91
CA LEU A 193 -8.94 -18.55 15.40
C LEU A 193 -9.07 -19.84 14.60
N HIS A 194 -8.11 -20.12 13.74
CA HIS A 194 -8.06 -21.36 12.96
C HIS A 194 -8.03 -22.61 13.85
N LEU A 195 -7.26 -22.60 14.95
CA LEU A 195 -7.20 -23.71 15.90
C LEU A 195 -8.55 -23.94 16.63
N VAL A 196 -9.30 -22.87 16.90
CA VAL A 196 -10.67 -22.97 17.44
C VAL A 196 -11.63 -23.54 16.39
N GLU A 197 -11.58 -23.02 15.16
CA GLU A 197 -12.45 -23.47 14.05
C GLU A 197 -12.22 -24.93 13.69
N SER A 198 -10.95 -25.35 13.68
CA SER A 198 -10.51 -26.73 13.40
C SER A 198 -10.63 -27.67 14.60
N ARG A 199 -11.20 -27.19 15.72
CA ARG A 199 -11.47 -27.97 16.94
C ARG A 199 -10.24 -28.56 17.62
N TYR A 200 -9.06 -27.96 17.45
CA TYR A 200 -7.90 -28.24 18.30
C TYR A 200 -8.13 -27.73 19.72
N TRP A 201 -8.90 -26.65 19.85
CA TRP A 201 -9.49 -26.19 21.10
C TRP A 201 -11.01 -26.15 20.95
N SER A 202 -11.73 -26.87 21.81
CA SER A 202 -13.18 -27.06 21.68
C SER A 202 -14.01 -25.83 22.10
N GLY A 203 -13.47 -25.00 23.01
CA GLY A 203 -14.11 -23.76 23.46
C GLY A 203 -14.04 -22.63 22.42
N ARG A 204 -15.20 -22.10 22.00
CA ARG A 204 -15.30 -21.04 20.98
C ARG A 204 -14.70 -19.70 21.40
N ASP A 205 -14.50 -19.48 22.69
CA ASP A 205 -13.95 -18.26 23.28
C ASP A 205 -12.46 -18.38 23.64
N LEU A 206 -11.82 -19.51 23.30
CA LEU A 206 -10.43 -19.79 23.66
C LEU A 206 -9.39 -19.08 22.78
N ALA A 207 -9.78 -18.40 21.70
CA ALA A 207 -8.83 -17.73 20.82
C ALA A 207 -7.95 -16.71 21.58
N ARG A 208 -8.54 -15.88 22.46
CA ARG A 208 -7.82 -14.86 23.23
C ARG A 208 -6.84 -15.48 24.25
N PRO A 209 -7.27 -16.38 25.16
CA PRO A 209 -6.36 -17.20 25.97
C PRO A 209 -5.29 -17.93 25.14
N GLY A 210 -5.68 -18.45 23.97
CA GLY A 210 -4.84 -19.18 23.05
C GLY A 210 -3.65 -18.37 22.51
N LEU A 211 -3.82 -17.07 22.26
CA LEU A 211 -2.70 -16.19 21.89
C LEU A 211 -1.62 -16.16 22.95
N VAL A 212 -2.04 -16.02 24.20
CA VAL A 212 -1.12 -15.95 25.34
C VAL A 212 -0.46 -17.30 25.56
N ALA A 213 -1.21 -18.39 25.44
CA ALA A 213 -0.69 -19.75 25.53
C ALA A 213 0.33 -20.05 24.42
N LEU A 214 0.03 -19.69 23.17
CA LEU A 214 0.94 -19.86 22.02
C LEU A 214 2.21 -19.04 22.19
N LEU A 215 2.12 -17.79 22.66
CA LEU A 215 3.28 -16.96 22.95
C LEU A 215 4.17 -17.60 24.03
N ARG A 216 3.56 -18.05 25.14
CA ARG A 216 4.27 -18.69 26.27
C ARG A 216 4.93 -20.00 25.86
N ALA A 217 4.29 -20.80 25.02
CA ALA A 217 4.79 -22.08 24.55
C ALA A 217 5.88 -21.96 23.47
N ASN A 218 5.95 -20.81 22.76
CA ASN A 218 6.82 -20.62 21.59
C ASN A 218 7.60 -19.30 21.64
N PRO A 219 8.36 -18.98 22.71
CA PRO A 219 8.99 -17.67 22.87
C PRO A 219 10.02 -17.33 21.77
N ASP A 220 10.63 -18.34 21.16
CA ASP A 220 11.62 -18.24 20.09
C ASP A 220 11.00 -17.95 18.70
N ALA A 221 9.70 -18.25 18.53
CA ALA A 221 8.96 -17.95 17.32
C ALA A 221 8.65 -16.46 17.14
N PHE A 222 8.92 -15.62 18.15
CA PHE A 222 8.67 -14.19 18.12
C PHE A 222 9.97 -13.38 18.16
N LEU A 223 9.93 -12.14 17.67
CA LEU A 223 10.95 -11.16 18.00
C LEU A 223 10.67 -10.58 19.38
N ALA A 224 11.73 -10.13 20.03
CA ALA A 224 11.67 -9.56 21.37
C ALA A 224 11.76 -8.03 21.35
N ILE A 225 11.02 -7.39 22.25
CA ILE A 225 11.17 -5.99 22.63
C ILE A 225 11.82 -6.01 24.01
N ASP A 226 12.98 -5.39 24.16
CA ASP A 226 13.75 -5.37 25.41
C ASP A 226 13.99 -6.76 26.03
N GLY A 227 14.22 -7.76 25.18
CA GLY A 227 14.44 -9.15 25.59
C GLY A 227 13.18 -9.96 25.90
N THR A 228 11.99 -9.35 25.82
CA THR A 228 10.69 -10.04 26.02
C THR A 228 9.99 -10.31 24.69
N PRO A 229 9.62 -11.56 24.36
CA PRO A 229 8.87 -11.90 23.16
C PRO A 229 7.57 -11.09 23.03
N ASN A 230 7.25 -10.63 21.81
CA ASN A 230 6.03 -9.87 21.55
C ASN A 230 5.07 -10.57 20.60
N LEU A 231 3.78 -10.66 20.97
CA LEU A 231 2.76 -11.38 20.19
C LEU A 231 2.56 -10.83 18.76
N ASN A 232 2.83 -9.53 18.55
CA ASN A 232 2.67 -8.87 17.26
C ASN A 232 3.91 -9.04 16.35
N LEU A 233 4.98 -9.64 16.86
CA LEU A 233 6.25 -9.81 16.15
C LEU A 233 6.53 -11.29 15.85
N LEU A 234 5.50 -12.02 15.40
CA LEU A 234 5.61 -13.40 14.97
C LEU A 234 6.56 -13.54 13.76
N ARG A 235 7.48 -14.50 13.80
CA ARG A 235 8.44 -14.75 12.74
C ARG A 235 7.84 -15.62 11.64
N THR A 236 7.94 -15.17 10.40
CA THR A 236 7.68 -16.01 9.23
C THR A 236 8.62 -17.22 9.20
N GLY A 237 8.09 -18.39 8.85
CA GLY A 237 8.81 -19.65 8.79
C GLY A 237 8.90 -20.41 10.11
N ALA A 238 8.45 -19.82 11.22
CA ALA A 238 8.45 -20.47 12.52
C ALA A 238 7.46 -21.64 12.56
N TYR A 239 7.76 -22.66 13.38
CA TYR A 239 6.79 -23.70 13.73
C TYR A 239 6.35 -23.46 15.17
N LEU A 240 5.04 -23.45 15.39
CA LEU A 240 4.44 -23.26 16.69
C LEU A 240 4.01 -24.61 17.26
N GLN A 241 4.46 -24.90 18.46
CA GLN A 241 3.89 -25.90 19.32
C GLN A 241 2.50 -25.43 19.77
N ILE A 242 1.48 -26.23 19.45
CA ILE A 242 0.09 -25.98 19.86
C ILE A 242 -0.03 -26.47 21.31
N PRO A 243 -0.31 -25.59 22.29
CA PRO A 243 -0.52 -25.98 23.67
C PRO A 243 -1.81 -26.81 23.80
N PRO A 244 -1.85 -27.81 24.70
CA PRO A 244 -3.05 -28.59 24.96
C PRO A 244 -4.17 -27.69 25.48
N GLU A 245 -5.42 -28.00 25.12
CA GLU A 245 -6.58 -27.18 25.49
C GLU A 245 -6.68 -26.92 27.01
N GLY A 246 -6.31 -27.91 27.83
CA GLY A 246 -6.31 -27.77 29.29
C GLY A 246 -5.47 -26.58 29.77
N ASP A 247 -4.32 -26.31 29.14
CA ASP A 247 -3.45 -25.18 29.52
C ASP A 247 -4.05 -23.85 29.08
N VAL A 248 -4.76 -23.84 27.94
CA VAL A 248 -5.41 -22.65 27.39
C VAL A 248 -6.59 -22.23 28.25
N VAL A 249 -7.42 -23.20 28.69
CA VAL A 249 -8.58 -22.97 29.55
C VAL A 249 -8.18 -22.41 30.92
N MET A 250 -6.98 -22.73 31.40
CA MET A 250 -6.47 -22.22 32.68
C MET A 250 -6.07 -20.74 32.64
N ILE A 251 -6.02 -20.11 31.47
CA ILE A 251 -5.74 -18.67 31.33
C ILE A 251 -7.08 -17.92 31.33
N PRO A 252 -7.41 -17.16 32.39
CA PRO A 252 -8.64 -16.39 32.43
C PRO A 252 -8.69 -15.37 31.28
N ARG A 253 -9.86 -15.24 30.64
CA ARG A 253 -10.03 -14.32 29.50
C ARG A 253 -9.63 -12.88 29.84
N ALA A 254 -9.98 -12.38 31.03
CA ALA A 254 -9.62 -11.03 31.46
C ALA A 254 -8.09 -10.85 31.60
N GLU A 255 -7.38 -11.87 32.10
CA GLU A 255 -5.91 -11.87 32.14
C GLU A 255 -5.34 -11.85 30.73
N ALA A 256 -5.87 -12.70 29.84
CA ALA A 256 -5.41 -12.75 28.45
C ALA A 256 -5.59 -11.39 27.74
N GLU A 257 -6.74 -10.74 27.93
CA GLU A 257 -7.01 -9.41 27.38
C GLU A 257 -6.05 -8.35 27.92
N GLN A 258 -5.74 -8.38 29.22
CA GLN A 258 -4.76 -7.48 29.82
C GLN A 258 -3.36 -7.68 29.24
N VAL A 259 -2.92 -8.94 29.10
CA VAL A 259 -1.62 -9.27 28.49
C VAL A 259 -1.57 -8.82 27.03
N ILE A 260 -2.62 -9.07 26.25
CA ILE A 260 -2.69 -8.69 24.84
C ILE A 260 -2.64 -7.15 24.69
N ALA A 261 -3.36 -6.42 25.53
CA ALA A 261 -3.35 -4.96 25.52
C ALA A 261 -1.94 -4.41 25.82
N GLN A 262 -1.29 -4.90 26.89
CA GLN A 262 0.08 -4.49 27.23
C GLN A 262 1.06 -4.76 26.08
N GLN A 263 0.96 -5.93 25.47
CA GLN A 263 1.80 -6.36 24.35
C GLN A 263 1.58 -5.51 23.10
N HIS A 264 0.34 -5.06 22.85
CA HIS A 264 0.04 -4.11 21.80
C HIS A 264 0.68 -2.73 22.07
N ASP A 265 0.56 -2.23 23.29
CA ASP A 265 1.14 -0.94 23.68
C ASP A 265 2.67 -0.94 23.59
N ASP A 266 3.32 -2.02 23.99
CA ASP A 266 4.77 -2.21 23.85
C ASP A 266 5.20 -2.18 22.38
N TRP A 267 4.43 -2.84 21.52
CA TRP A 267 4.68 -2.88 20.08
C TRP A 267 4.49 -1.50 19.42
N GLN A 268 3.45 -0.76 19.79
CA GLN A 268 3.22 0.61 19.29
C GLN A 268 4.36 1.55 19.67
N ARG A 269 4.85 1.45 20.92
CA ARG A 269 6.01 2.21 21.37
C ARG A 269 7.29 1.82 20.61
N TYR A 270 7.50 0.52 20.40
CA TYR A 270 8.61 0.02 19.59
C TYR A 270 8.58 0.56 18.15
N LEU A 271 7.42 0.54 17.48
CA LEU A 271 7.27 1.07 16.13
C LEU A 271 7.55 2.58 16.06
N THR A 272 7.00 3.35 17.01
CA THR A 272 7.22 4.80 17.10
C THR A 272 8.70 5.13 17.26
N ALA A 273 9.37 4.50 18.23
CA ALA A 273 10.80 4.71 18.47
C ALA A 273 11.66 4.32 17.25
N ARG A 274 11.28 3.27 16.52
CA ARG A 274 12.00 2.84 15.31
C ARG A 274 11.82 3.80 14.14
N ALA A 275 10.65 4.43 14.01
CA ALA A 275 10.38 5.46 13.01
C ALA A 275 11.19 6.73 13.31
N GLU A 276 11.22 7.17 14.57
CA GLU A 276 12.03 8.32 15.01
C GLU A 276 13.53 8.07 14.78
N ALA A 277 14.04 6.89 15.14
CA ALA A 277 15.44 6.55 14.93
C ALA A 277 15.83 6.46 13.45
N ARG A 278 14.89 6.07 12.57
CA ARG A 278 15.12 6.10 11.11
C ARG A 278 15.19 7.53 10.59
N GLY A 279 14.23 8.38 10.98
CA GLY A 279 14.23 9.79 10.59
C GLY A 279 15.46 10.56 11.10
N ALA A 280 15.95 10.24 12.29
CA ALA A 280 17.17 10.84 12.84
C ALA A 280 18.46 10.41 12.09
N ARG A 281 18.51 9.19 11.54
CA ARG A 281 19.63 8.72 10.70
C ARG A 281 19.60 9.36 9.32
N GLU A 282 18.43 9.55 8.74
CA GLU A 282 18.26 10.22 7.44
C GLU A 282 18.58 11.73 7.52
N GLN A 283 18.54 12.34 8.71
CA GLN A 283 18.93 13.74 8.95
C GLN A 283 20.40 13.91 9.41
N GLY A 284 21.10 12.83 9.74
CA GLY A 284 22.46 12.86 10.32
C GLY A 284 23.59 12.48 9.35
N ASP A 285 23.26 12.05 8.13
CA ASP A 285 24.21 11.67 7.07
C ASP A 285 24.32 12.73 5.94
N GLU A 286 23.86 13.97 6.17
CA GLU A 286 24.16 15.17 5.36
C GLU A 286 25.11 16.13 6.09
#